data_AF-A0A3D9C7T3-F1
#
_entry.id   AF-A0A3D9C7T3-F1
#
_cell.length_a   1.000
_cell.length_b   1.000
_cell.length_c   1.000
_cell.angle_alpha   90.00
_cell.angle_beta   90.00
_cell.angle_gamma   90.00
#
_symmetry.space_group_name_H-M   'P 1'
#
loop_
_entity.id
_entity.type
_entity.pdbx_description
1 polymer ?
#
loop_
_entity_poly.entity_id
_entity_poly.type
_entity_poly.pdbx_seq_one_letter_code
_entity_poly.pdbx_strand_id
1 'polypeptide(L)'
;MKNLRLTLGVAAIAIGSFAAFSFAPTKVDSKVTTQIRYLNNDGSMGGVYDPALHPCEGAAPLCAQEYNIETQQPTGNNKKFGVRQ
;
A
#
# COMPACT_ATOMS: atom_id res chain seq x y z
N MET A 1 48.93 -18.22 28.67
CA MET A 1 48.14 -18.04 27.43
C MET A 1 46.97 -19.03 27.39
N LYS A 2 45.90 -18.83 28.18
CA LYS A 2 44.76 -19.77 28.25
C LYS A 2 43.37 -19.12 28.07
N ASN A 3 43.30 -17.79 27.92
CA ASN A 3 42.02 -17.06 28.01
C ASN A 3 41.51 -16.52 26.66
N LEU A 4 42.28 -16.68 25.57
CA LEU A 4 41.95 -16.06 24.28
C LEU A 4 40.90 -16.84 23.47
N ARG A 5 40.65 -18.12 23.80
CA ARG A 5 39.68 -18.97 23.09
C ARG A 5 38.25 -18.83 23.60
N LEU A 6 38.07 -18.44 24.87
CA LEU A 6 36.74 -18.31 25.50
C LEU A 6 36.01 -17.03 25.07
N THR A 7 36.73 -15.95 24.79
CA THR A 7 36.14 -14.68 24.32
C THR A 7 35.70 -14.71 22.86
N LEU A 8 36.37 -15.49 21.99
CA LEU A 8 35.93 -15.65 20.59
C LEU A 8 34.67 -16.50 20.45
N GLY A 9 34.45 -17.49 21.33
CA GLY A 9 33.27 -18.36 21.28
C GLY A 9 31.97 -17.63 21.66
N VAL A 10 32.03 -16.72 22.63
CA VAL A 10 30.85 -15.94 23.08
C VAL A 10 30.47 -14.85 22.07
N ALA A 11 31.46 -14.26 21.39
CA ALA A 11 31.21 -13.24 20.37
C ALA A 11 30.46 -13.79 19.14
N ALA A 12 30.67 -15.06 18.78
CA ALA A 12 30.00 -15.68 17.63
C ALA A 12 28.49 -15.93 17.87
N ILE A 13 28.09 -16.24 19.12
CA ILE A 13 26.68 -16.52 19.46
C ILE A 13 25.86 -15.22 19.54
N ALA A 14 26.49 -14.11 19.95
CA ALA A 14 25.83 -12.81 20.01
C ALA A 14 25.52 -12.24 18.62
N ILE A 15 26.38 -12.45 17.61
CA ILE A 15 26.19 -11.87 16.27
C ILE A 15 25.22 -12.71 15.42
N GLY A 16 25.15 -14.03 15.62
CA GLY A 16 24.25 -14.91 14.87
C GLY A 16 22.75 -14.74 15.16
N SER A 17 22.40 -14.10 16.28
CA SER A 17 21.00 -14.04 16.76
C SER A 17 20.23 -12.81 16.27
N PHE A 18 20.89 -11.78 15.73
CA PHE A 18 20.21 -10.55 15.27
C PHE A 18 19.83 -10.56 13.79
N ALA A 19 20.33 -11.51 12.99
CA ALA A 19 20.06 -11.56 11.54
C ALA A 19 18.80 -12.36 11.16
N ALA A 20 18.21 -13.13 12.09
CA ALA A 20 17.04 -13.97 11.78
C ALA A 20 15.70 -13.21 11.82
N PHE A 21 15.66 -12.00 12.41
CA PHE A 21 14.44 -11.20 12.49
C PHE A 21 14.32 -10.14 11.39
N SER A 22 15.34 -9.93 10.54
CA SER A 22 15.28 -8.96 9.44
C SER A 22 14.62 -9.48 8.16
N PHE A 23 14.24 -10.77 8.12
CA PHE A 23 13.50 -11.38 7.02
C PHE A 23 12.11 -11.89 7.44
N ALA A 24 11.53 -11.30 8.49
CA ALA A 24 10.08 -11.22 8.52
C ALA A 24 9.71 -10.13 7.51
N PRO A 25 9.14 -10.43 6.32
CA PRO A 25 8.45 -9.39 5.57
C PRO A 25 7.49 -8.76 6.57
N THR A 26 7.56 -7.44 6.71
CA THR A 26 6.66 -6.63 7.55
C THR A 26 5.23 -6.97 7.18
N LYS A 27 4.68 -8.00 7.82
CA LYS A 27 3.26 -8.25 7.88
C LYS A 27 2.78 -7.27 8.95
N VAL A 28 1.77 -6.48 8.54
CA VAL A 28 1.18 -5.32 9.21
C VAL A 28 2.08 -4.09 9.05
N ASP A 29 1.74 -3.03 8.31
CA ASP A 29 0.47 -2.32 8.12
C ASP A 29 0.51 -1.71 6.71
N SER A 30 -0.42 -1.94 5.78
CA SER A 30 -1.84 -1.69 5.92
C SER A 30 -2.57 -2.69 5.02
N LYS A 31 -3.43 -3.51 5.62
CA LYS A 31 -4.46 -4.25 4.89
C LYS A 31 -5.60 -3.31 4.45
N VAL A 32 -5.30 -2.04 4.25
CA VAL A 32 -6.24 -1.09 3.67
C VAL A 32 -6.51 -1.64 2.28
N THR A 33 -7.66 -2.29 2.14
CA THR A 33 -8.14 -2.71 0.84
C THR A 33 -8.41 -1.41 0.11
N THR A 34 -7.48 -0.97 -0.73
CA THR A 34 -7.71 0.16 -1.60
C THR A 34 -8.33 -0.34 -2.90
N GLN A 35 -9.26 0.42 -3.45
CA GLN A 35 -9.85 0.10 -4.74
C GLN A 35 -10.13 1.39 -5.51
N ILE A 36 -9.91 1.34 -6.82
CA ILE A 36 -10.30 2.44 -7.72
C ILE A 36 -11.81 2.39 -7.89
N ARG A 37 -12.47 3.52 -7.63
CA ARG A 37 -13.91 3.69 -7.74
C ARG A 37 -14.25 5.01 -8.40
N TYR A 38 -15.43 5.07 -9.02
CA TYR A 38 -15.94 6.29 -9.61
C TYR A 38 -16.11 7.38 -8.55
N LEU A 39 -15.90 8.63 -8.96
CA LEU A 39 -16.23 9.80 -8.17
C LEU A 39 -17.65 10.24 -8.55
N ASN A 40 -18.55 10.26 -7.59
CA ASN A 40 -19.89 10.82 -7.80
C ASN A 40 -19.81 12.36 -7.86
N ASN A 41 -20.82 13.02 -8.45
CA ASN A 41 -20.84 14.49 -8.59
C ASN A 41 -20.87 15.24 -7.23
N ASP A 42 -21.29 14.57 -6.16
CA ASP A 42 -21.27 15.07 -4.78
C ASP A 42 -19.91 14.88 -4.08
N GLY A 43 -18.93 14.28 -4.76
CA GLY A 43 -17.59 13.98 -4.24
C GLY A 43 -17.49 12.66 -3.47
N SER A 44 -18.58 11.90 -3.34
CA SER A 44 -18.60 10.63 -2.63
C SER A 44 -18.01 9.47 -3.46
N MET A 45 -17.67 8.38 -2.77
CA MET A 45 -17.19 7.15 -3.39
C MET A 45 -18.32 6.44 -4.13
N GLY A 46 -18.16 6.24 -5.44
CA GLY A 46 -19.10 5.55 -6.30
C GLY A 46 -18.84 4.05 -6.44
N GLY A 47 -19.36 3.50 -7.54
CA GLY A 47 -19.18 2.10 -7.91
C GLY A 47 -17.73 1.73 -8.24
N VAL A 48 -17.47 0.44 -8.39
CA VAL A 48 -16.17 -0.09 -8.83
C VAL A 48 -15.83 0.46 -10.21
N TYR A 49 -14.61 0.95 -10.38
CA TYR A 49 -14.14 1.47 -11.67
C TYR A 49 -14.03 0.32 -12.69
N ASP A 50 -14.73 0.46 -13.80
CA ASP A 50 -14.71 -0.46 -14.93
C ASP A 50 -14.58 0.34 -16.24
N PRO A 51 -13.36 0.52 -16.75
CA PRO A 51 -13.12 1.29 -17.98
C PRO A 51 -13.65 0.61 -19.25
N ALA A 52 -13.94 -0.69 -19.23
CA ALA A 52 -14.43 -1.41 -20.40
C ALA A 52 -15.94 -1.17 -20.61
N LEU A 53 -16.70 -1.08 -19.52
CA LEU A 53 -18.13 -0.82 -19.56
C LEU A 53 -18.47 0.67 -19.47
N HIS A 54 -17.72 1.43 -18.67
CA HIS A 54 -17.99 2.84 -18.41
C HIS A 54 -16.69 3.66 -18.45
N PRO A 55 -16.16 3.95 -19.64
CA PRO A 55 -14.96 4.76 -19.77
C PRO A 55 -15.21 6.19 -19.24
N CYS A 56 -14.16 6.81 -18.72
CA CYS A 56 -14.18 8.18 -18.19
C CYS A 56 -14.19 9.24 -19.31
N GLU A 57 -15.04 9.07 -20.31
CA GLU A 57 -15.17 9.96 -21.46
C GLU A 57 -16.27 11.00 -21.20
N GLY A 58 -15.96 12.29 -21.35
CA GLY A 58 -16.93 13.39 -21.17
C GLY A 58 -17.32 13.72 -19.73
N ALA A 59 -16.70 13.07 -18.74
CA ALA A 59 -16.97 13.31 -17.33
C ALA A 59 -16.16 14.50 -16.76
N ALA A 60 -16.53 14.89 -15.53
CA ALA A 60 -15.85 15.84 -14.66
C ALA A 60 -14.31 15.70 -14.71
N PRO A 61 -13.53 16.76 -14.35
CA PRO A 61 -12.08 16.74 -14.42
C PRO A 61 -11.48 15.50 -13.74
N LEU A 62 -12.07 15.02 -12.65
CA LEU A 62 -11.75 13.74 -12.02
C LEU A 62 -12.96 12.79 -12.12
N CYS A 63 -12.76 11.63 -12.74
CA CYS A 63 -13.82 10.64 -12.99
C CYS A 63 -13.76 9.45 -12.02
N ALA A 64 -12.56 8.97 -11.70
CA ALA A 64 -12.38 7.92 -10.71
C ALA A 64 -11.10 8.17 -9.91
N GLN A 65 -11.03 7.64 -8.70
CA GLN A 65 -9.83 7.71 -7.87
C GLN A 65 -9.76 6.50 -6.95
N GLU A 66 -8.60 6.29 -6.34
CA GLU A 66 -8.44 5.23 -5.35
C GLU A 66 -8.99 5.66 -4.00
N TYR A 67 -9.78 4.77 -3.41
CA TYR A 67 -10.36 4.93 -2.09
C TYR A 67 -9.86 3.84 -1.17
N ASN A 68 -9.72 4.18 0.11
CA ASN A 68 -9.65 3.22 1.17
C ASN A 68 -11.07 2.66 1.41
N ILE A 69 -11.28 1.36 1.21
CA ILE A 69 -12.62 0.76 1.28
C ILE A 69 -13.15 0.73 2.72
N GLU A 70 -12.28 0.73 3.71
CA GLU A 70 -12.65 0.72 5.13
C GLU A 70 -13.13 2.10 5.57
N THR A 71 -12.47 3.17 5.11
CA THR A 71 -12.80 4.55 5.51
C THR A 71 -13.66 5.29 4.49
N GLN A 72 -13.83 4.74 3.29
CA GLN A 72 -14.47 5.37 2.12
C GLN A 72 -13.85 6.74 1.76
N GLN A 73 -12.63 6.99 2.22
CA GLN A 73 -11.92 8.23 1.97
C GLN A 73 -10.96 8.05 0.78
N PRO A 74 -10.80 9.10 -0.04
CA PRO A 74 -9.84 9.07 -1.13
C PRO A 74 -8.43 8.99 -0.57
N THR A 75 -7.60 8.12 -1.15
CA THR A 75 -6.19 7.97 -0.77
C THR A 75 -5.33 9.10 -1.31
N GLY A 76 -5.85 9.86 -2.28
CA GLY A 76 -5.10 10.86 -3.04
C GLY A 76 -4.25 10.26 -4.17
N ASN A 77 -4.20 8.93 -4.29
CA ASN A 77 -3.40 8.19 -5.27
C ASN A 77 -4.29 7.69 -6.44
N ASN A 78 -3.64 7.27 -7.54
CA ASN A 78 -4.27 6.60 -8.69
C ASN A 78 -5.55 7.27 -9.25
N LYS A 79 -5.46 8.59 -9.50
CA LYS A 79 -6.54 9.41 -10.05
C LYS A 79 -6.72 9.18 -11.56
N LYS A 80 -7.97 8.99 -11.98
CA LYS A 80 -8.40 8.87 -13.38
C LYS A 80 -9.16 10.13 -13.75
N PHE A 81 -8.51 10.96 -14.56
CA PHE A 81 -9.11 12.19 -15.05
C PHE A 81 -10.05 11.87 -16.22
N GLY A 82 -11.16 12.59 -16.29
CA GLY A 82 -12.01 12.55 -17.47
C GLY A 82 -11.28 13.17 -18.65
N VAL A 83 -11.38 12.57 -19.84
CA VAL A 83 -10.85 13.20 -21.04
C VAL A 83 -11.80 14.35 -21.38
N ARG A 84 -11.28 15.59 -21.40
CA ARG A 84 -12.02 16.73 -21.94
C ARG A 84 -12.19 16.49 -23.43
N GLN A 85 -13.43 16.30 -23.87
CA GLN A 85 -13.77 16.45 -25.29
C GLN A 85 -13.69 17.92 -25.69
#